data_AF-A0A0K0D9E5-F1
#
_entry.id   AF-A0A0K0D9E5-F1
#
_cell.length_a   1.000
_cell.length_b   1.000
_cell.length_c   1.000
_cell.angle_alpha   90.00
_cell.angle_beta   90.00
_cell.angle_gamma   90.00
#
_symmetry.space_group_name_H-M   'P 1'
#
loop_
_entity.id
_entity.type
_entity.pdbx_description
1 polymer ?
#
loop_
_entity_poly.entity_id
_entity_poly.type
_entity_poly.pdbx_seq_one_letter_code
_entity_poly.pdbx_strand_id
1 'polypeptide(L)'
;MSMTSLSTKSRRSEDIVIEGWLHKKGEHIRNWRPRYFILFHDGALLGFKTKPKMDRPFPEPLNDFMIKDAQVCHKCLCAFC
;
A
#
# COMPACT_ATOMS: atom_id res chain seq x y z
N MET A 1 10.28 9.57 19.11
CA MET A 1 8.81 9.47 19.23
C MET A 1 8.26 9.03 17.89
N SER A 2 8.18 7.72 17.61
CA SER A 2 7.67 7.23 16.32
C SER A 2 6.14 7.21 16.36
N MET A 3 5.52 8.14 15.63
CA MET A 3 4.08 8.16 15.42
C MET A 3 3.72 7.13 14.36
N THR A 4 3.64 5.85 14.73
CA THR A 4 3.06 4.83 13.83
C THR A 4 1.66 5.27 13.44
N SER A 5 1.39 5.41 12.14
CA SER A 5 0.07 5.76 11.61
C SER A 5 -1.02 4.87 12.23
N LEU A 6 -2.18 5.45 12.56
CA LEU A 6 -3.34 4.68 13.04
C LEU A 6 -3.73 3.58 12.04
N SER A 7 -3.48 3.82 10.76
CA SER A 7 -3.62 2.88 9.64
C SER A 7 -2.85 1.56 9.87
N THR A 8 -1.63 1.59 10.38
CA THR A 8 -0.81 0.37 10.51
C THR A 8 -1.06 -0.45 11.76
N LYS A 9 -1.76 0.08 12.77
CA LYS A 9 -1.83 -0.53 14.10
C LYS A 9 -2.81 -1.70 14.23
N SER A 10 -3.86 -1.73 13.41
CA SER A 10 -4.97 -2.71 13.57
C SER A 10 -5.05 -3.74 12.45
N ARG A 11 -4.35 -3.56 11.33
CA ARG A 11 -4.52 -4.38 10.13
C ARG A 11 -3.71 -5.68 10.21
N ARG A 12 -4.34 -6.79 9.85
CA ARG A 12 -3.73 -8.12 9.84
C ARG A 12 -3.43 -8.55 8.40
N SER A 13 -2.56 -9.55 8.25
CA SER A 13 -2.28 -10.15 6.93
C SER A 13 -3.52 -10.82 6.30
N GLU A 14 -4.47 -11.25 7.13
CA GLU A 14 -5.75 -11.83 6.72
C GLU A 14 -6.66 -10.83 5.99
N ASP A 15 -6.53 -9.54 6.29
CA ASP A 15 -7.33 -8.47 5.69
C ASP A 15 -6.82 -8.04 4.32
N ILE A 16 -5.71 -8.62 3.86
CA ILE A 16 -5.07 -8.27 2.59
C ILE A 16 -5.88 -8.86 1.44
N VAL A 17 -6.45 -7.98 0.62
CA VAL A 17 -7.14 -8.36 -0.61
C VAL A 17 -6.13 -8.63 -1.71
N ILE A 18 -5.15 -7.73 -1.87
CA ILE A 18 -4.11 -7.86 -2.88
C ILE A 18 -2.85 -7.11 -2.44
N GLU A 19 -1.69 -7.69 -2.75
CA GLU A 19 -0.40 -7.09 -2.51
C GLU A 19 0.51 -7.24 -3.73
N GLY A 20 1.42 -6.28 -3.93
CA GLY A 20 2.36 -6.37 -5.04
C GLY A 20 3.22 -5.14 -5.24
N TRP A 21 4.23 -5.30 -6.11
CA TRP A 21 5.08 -4.20 -6.53
C TRP A 21 4.38 -3.34 -7.59
N LEU A 22 4.39 -2.03 -7.38
CA LEU A 22 3.95 -1.05 -8.36
C LEU A 22 4.99 0.02 -8.62
N HIS A 23 5.04 0.47 -9.87
CA HIS A 23 5.74 1.67 -10.24
C HIS A 23 4.80 2.85 -10.07
N LYS A 24 5.07 3.70 -9.07
CA LYS A 24 4.33 4.96 -8.86
C LYS A 24 5.11 6.11 -9.47
N LYS A 25 4.46 6.89 -10.34
CA LYS A 25 4.98 8.16 -10.85
C LYS A 25 5.08 9.18 -9.70
N GLY A 26 6.22 9.87 -9.58
CA GLY A 26 6.33 10.98 -8.64
C GLY A 26 5.50 12.18 -9.10
N GLU A 27 4.96 12.92 -8.14
CA GLU A 27 4.14 14.12 -8.38
C GLU A 27 4.99 15.27 -8.96
N HIS A 28 6.12 15.59 -8.30
CA HIS A 28 7.03 16.65 -8.75
C HIS A 28 8.18 16.17 -9.65
N ILE A 29 8.60 14.92 -9.49
CA ILE A 29 9.68 14.32 -10.29
C ILE A 29 9.09 13.16 -11.08
N ARG A 30 9.10 13.26 -12.42
CA ARG A 30 8.55 12.27 -13.36
C ARG A 30 9.29 10.92 -13.37
N ASN A 31 10.07 10.61 -12.34
CA ASN A 31 10.72 9.31 -12.22
C ASN A 31 9.73 8.30 -11.64
N TRP A 32 9.63 7.13 -12.27
CA TRP A 32 8.88 6.00 -11.75
C TRP A 32 9.70 5.36 -10.63
N ARG A 33 9.07 5.10 -9.48
CA ARG A 33 9.75 4.39 -8.38
C ARG A 33 8.93 3.18 -7.95
N PRO A 34 9.57 2.01 -7.81
CA PRO A 34 8.92 0.82 -7.28
C PRO A 34 8.56 1.03 -5.82
N ARG A 35 7.33 0.69 -5.46
CA ARG A 35 6.79 0.68 -4.09
C ARG A 35 5.95 -0.58 -3.94
N TYR A 36 6.02 -1.18 -2.77
CA TYR A 36 5.22 -2.35 -2.43
C TYR A 36 3.89 -1.89 -1.88
N PHE A 37 2.80 -2.15 -2.58
CA PHE A 37 1.47 -1.77 -2.16
C PHE A 37 0.70 -2.96 -1.59
N ILE A 38 -0.10 -2.69 -0.58
CA ILE A 38 -1.02 -3.63 0.06
C ILE A 38 -2.38 -2.96 0.13
N LEU A 39 -3.36 -3.57 -0.52
CA LEU A 39 -4.76 -3.20 -0.45
C LEU A 39 -5.46 -4.09 0.56
N PHE A 40 -6.14 -3.46 1.51
CA PHE A 40 -6.92 -4.12 2.54
C PHE A 40 -8.42 -4.08 2.24
N HIS A 41 -9.19 -4.96 2.89
CA HIS A 41 -10.64 -5.07 2.67
C HIS A 41 -11.41 -3.78 3.05
N ASP A 42 -10.88 -3.01 4.00
CA ASP A 42 -11.45 -1.74 4.46
C ASP A 42 -11.23 -0.58 3.45
N GLY A 43 -10.62 -0.87 2.30
CA GLY A 43 -10.29 0.10 1.27
C GLY A 43 -8.95 0.81 1.49
N ALA A 44 -8.21 0.48 2.55
CA ALA A 44 -6.90 1.07 2.77
C ALA A 44 -5.86 0.54 1.79
N LEU A 45 -5.19 1.44 1.09
CA LEU A 45 -4.07 1.15 0.21
C LEU A 45 -2.79 1.74 0.83
N LEU A 46 -1.99 0.86 1.43
CA LEU A 46 -0.70 1.23 2.03
C LEU A 46 0.45 0.95 1.07
N GLY A 47 1.38 1.89 0.95
CA GLY A 47 2.59 1.75 0.13
C GLY A 47 3.86 1.81 0.96
N PHE A 48 4.74 0.85 0.75
CA PHE A 48 6.00 0.65 1.47
C PHE A 48 7.19 0.72 0.52
N LYS A 49 8.36 1.10 1.06
CA LYS A 49 9.63 1.07 0.29
C LYS A 49 10.09 -0.35 0.01
N THR A 50 9.86 -1.25 0.95
CA THR A 50 10.24 -2.67 0.90
C THR A 50 9.05 -3.50 1.30
N LYS A 51 8.98 -4.75 0.81
CA LYS A 51 7.95 -5.70 1.24
C LYS A 51 8.02 -5.86 2.77
N PRO A 52 6.95 -5.55 3.51
CA PRO A 52 6.93 -5.74 4.95
C PRO A 52 6.96 -7.23 5.28
N LYS A 53 7.54 -7.58 6.43
CA LYS A 53 7.56 -8.97 6.90
C LYS A 53 6.30 -9.24 7.71
N MET A 54 5.62 -10.35 7.43
CA MET A 54 4.33 -10.70 8.04
C MET A 54 4.43 -11.04 9.54
N ASP A 55 5.62 -11.42 10.02
CA ASP A 55 5.91 -11.78 11.42
C ASP A 55 6.11 -10.55 12.32
N ARG A 56 6.08 -9.34 11.75
CA ARG A 56 6.32 -8.09 12.48
C ARG A 56 5.24 -7.06 12.19
N PRO A 57 5.05 -6.09 13.10
CA PRO A 57 4.21 -4.93 12.82
C PRO A 57 4.63 -4.27 11.51
N PHE A 58 3.65 -3.82 10.73
CA PHE A 58 3.93 -3.11 9.49
C PHE A 58 4.80 -1.87 9.78
N PRO A 59 5.86 -1.62 8.99
CA PRO A 59 6.65 -0.41 9.12
C PRO A 59 5.79 0.81 8.79
N GLU A 60 6.29 2.00 9.08
CA GLU A 60 5.59 3.24 8.75
C GLU A 60 5.34 3.32 7.22
N PRO A 61 4.07 3.46 6.78
CA PRO A 61 3.74 3.46 5.37
C PRO A 61 4.18 4.80 4.76
N LEU A 62 4.82 4.76 3.60
CA LEU A 62 5.18 5.97 2.83
C LEU A 62 3.98 6.53 2.06
N ASN A 63 2.97 5.71 1.86
CA ASN A 63 1.73 6.07 1.21
C ASN A 63 0.58 5.46 2.00
N ASP A 64 -0.35 6.29 2.43
CA ASP A 64 -1.53 5.90 3.22
C ASP A 64 -2.76 6.51 2.54
N PHE A 65 -3.44 5.69 1.74
CA PHE A 65 -4.61 6.11 0.96
C PHE A 65 -5.84 5.30 1.39
N MET A 66 -7.02 5.93 1.38
CA MET A 66 -8.30 5.24 1.53
C MET A 66 -9.03 5.30 0.19
N ILE A 67 -9.25 4.14 -0.43
CA ILE A 67 -9.97 4.01 -1.68
C ILE A 67 -11.42 3.66 -1.36
N LYS A 68 -12.34 4.61 -1.65
CA LYS A 68 -13.77 4.42 -1.40
C LYS A 68 -14.44 3.52 -2.44
N ASP A 69 -13.97 3.57 -3.68
CA ASP A 69 -14.54 2.85 -4.83
C ASP A 69 -13.44 2.09 -5.59
N ALA A 70 -12.80 1.12 -4.91
CA ALA A 70 -11.73 0.34 -5.51
C ALA A 70 -12.29 -0.68 -6.51
N GLN A 71 -12.23 -0.40 -7.80
CA GLN A 71 -12.47 -1.41 -8.83
C GLN A 71 -11.20 -2.26 -9.04
N VAL A 72 -11.22 -3.50 -8.57
CA VAL A 72 -10.16 -4.48 -8.85
C VAL A 72 -10.29 -4.91 -10.31
N CYS A 73 -9.50 -4.32 -11.19
CA CYS A 73 -9.41 -4.76 -12.59
C CYS A 73 -8.53 -6.02 -12.64
N HIS A 74 -9.07 -7.12 -13.17
CA HIS A 74 -8.49 -8.46 -13.28
C HIS A 74 -6.95 -8.57 -13.08
N LYS A 75 -6.55 -9.19 -11.96
CA LYS A 75 -5.21 -9.80 -11.71
C LYS A 75 -3.97 -8.94 -12.00
N CYS A 76 -4.11 -7.63 -12.10
CA CYS A 76 -2.98 -6.71 -12.12
C CYS A 76 -3.37 -5.48 -11.30
N LEU A 77 -2.61 -5.16 -10.26
CA LEU A 77 -2.51 -3.76 -9.87
C LEU A 77 -1.84 -3.05 -11.05
N CYS A 78 -2.61 -2.62 -12.04
CA CYS A 78 -2.19 -1.56 -12.92
C CYS A 78 -2.62 -0.28 -12.23
N ALA A 79 -1.68 0.39 -11.55
CA ALA A 79 -1.87 1.78 -11.19
C ALA A 79 -2.02 2.55 -12.50
N PHE A 80 -3.25 2.98 -12.79
CA PHE A 80 -3.54 3.82 -13.97
C PHE A 80 -2.60 5.02 -13.98
N CYS A 81 -1.99 5.22 -15.14
CA CYS A 81 -1.16 6.36 -15.49
C CYS A 81 -1.95 7.67 -15.44
#